data_AF-A0A5C8ZZ13-F1
#
_entry.id   AF-A0A5C8ZZ13-F1
#
_cell.length_a   1.000
_cell.length_b   1.000
_cell.length_c   1.000
_cell.angle_alpha   90.00
_cell.angle_beta   90.00
_cell.angle_gamma   90.00
#
_symmetry.space_group_name_H-M   'P 1'
#
loop_
_entity.id
_entity.type
_entity.pdbx_description
1 polymer ?
#
loop_
_entity_poly.entity_id
_entity_poly.type
_entity_poly.pdbx_seq_one_letter_code
_entity_poly.pdbx_strand_id
1 'polypeptide(L)'
;MTEKVTESKQGQETAQDKPRRRPLAEYAEQYRDLAQERPPVALGFSARLNMLWDLSGVAPPLAEGRVISLLAINSHWRESELRSWLHKDVLPPREELSNMVRFLVSLLGEHQDERHWEAFLVYGPGVVSSPVDHLLYREDQGRREIATLIYAQVTDRYRIPPSAYDAEEAFQRCLTLMYRLNIYELGDFQPGHLEPFKNFMFPRVD
;
A
#
# COMPACT_ATOMS: atom_id res chain seq x y z
N MET A 1 40.43 -30.98 64.64
CA MET A 1 40.00 -32.10 63.77
C MET A 1 38.48 -32.04 63.74
N THR A 2 37.92 -31.38 62.71
CA THR A 2 37.15 -32.00 61.59
C THR A 2 35.71 -32.32 62.07
N GLU A 3 34.63 -31.69 61.60
CA GLU A 3 34.15 -31.56 60.21
C GLU A 3 33.07 -30.47 60.02
N LYS A 4 32.94 -30.04 58.75
CA LYS A 4 31.91 -29.19 58.16
C LYS A 4 30.57 -29.94 57.98
N VAL A 5 29.44 -29.25 58.15
CA VAL A 5 28.20 -29.41 57.37
C VAL A 5 27.55 -28.01 57.29
N THR A 6 27.86 -27.16 56.30
CA THR A 6 27.19 -26.94 55.00
C THR A 6 25.64 -26.86 55.00
N GLU A 7 25.19 -25.64 54.67
CA GLU A 7 23.99 -25.25 53.90
C GLU A 7 22.57 -25.62 54.40
N SER A 8 21.79 -24.57 54.64
CA SER A 8 20.50 -24.41 53.95
C SER A 8 20.21 -22.92 53.76
N LYS A 9 20.40 -22.47 52.51
CA LYS A 9 20.03 -21.15 52.01
C LYS A 9 18.51 -20.99 52.15
N GLN A 10 18.05 -20.14 53.06
CA GLN A 10 16.70 -19.59 52.98
C GLN A 10 16.68 -18.64 51.78
N GLY A 11 15.87 -19.03 50.79
CA GLY A 11 15.65 -18.28 49.57
C GLY A 11 15.24 -16.85 49.88
N GLN A 12 16.06 -15.91 49.41
CA GLN A 12 15.59 -14.59 49.05
C GLN A 12 14.62 -14.76 47.88
N GLU A 13 13.35 -14.97 48.20
CA GLU A 13 12.28 -14.63 47.25
C GLU A 13 12.32 -13.11 47.10
N THR A 14 12.90 -12.70 45.99
CA THR A 14 12.77 -11.37 45.42
C THR A 14 11.29 -11.02 45.36
N ALA A 15 10.86 -10.18 46.29
CA ALA A 15 9.57 -9.52 46.23
C ALA A 15 9.49 -8.83 44.87
N GLN A 16 8.75 -9.46 43.94
CA GLN A 16 8.40 -8.88 42.66
C GLN A 16 7.71 -7.56 42.94
N ASP A 17 8.42 -6.48 42.64
CA ASP A 17 7.95 -5.11 42.59
C ASP A 17 6.79 -5.06 41.58
N LYS A 18 5.56 -5.26 42.09
CA LYS A 18 4.37 -4.95 41.32
C LYS A 18 4.44 -3.46 41.03
N PRO A 19 4.46 -3.02 39.75
CA PRO A 19 4.60 -1.61 39.45
C PRO A 19 3.51 -0.85 40.21
N ARG A 20 3.93 0.02 41.15
CA ARG A 20 3.04 0.91 41.88
C ARG A 20 2.22 1.66 40.85
N ARG A 21 0.93 1.35 40.76
CA ARG A 21 0.01 2.03 39.85
C ARG A 21 0.02 3.51 40.22
N ARG A 22 0.36 4.38 39.26
CA ARG A 22 0.35 5.83 39.49
C ARG A 22 -1.07 6.28 39.86
N PRO A 23 -1.23 7.24 40.78
CA PRO A 23 -2.51 7.89 41.05
C PRO A 23 -3.15 8.44 39.76
N LEU A 24 -4.48 8.40 39.68
CA LEU A 24 -5.23 8.95 38.53
C LEU A 24 -4.94 10.44 38.28
N ALA A 25 -4.63 11.19 39.35
CA ALA A 25 -4.26 12.60 39.26
C ALA A 25 -2.96 12.82 38.45
N GLU A 26 -1.96 11.94 38.63
CA GLU A 26 -0.71 12.00 37.86
C GLU A 26 -0.96 11.70 36.38
N TYR A 27 -1.87 10.77 36.06
CA TYR A 27 -2.26 10.52 34.67
C TYR A 27 -3.02 11.70 34.05
N ALA A 28 -3.87 12.39 34.81
CA ALA A 28 -4.60 13.56 34.33
C ALA A 28 -3.68 14.76 34.06
N GLU A 29 -2.65 14.94 34.89
CA GLU A 29 -1.59 15.93 34.66
C GLU A 29 -0.76 15.56 33.42
N GLN A 30 -0.29 14.32 33.36
CA GLN A 30 0.47 13.83 32.20
C GLN A 30 -0.32 13.94 30.89
N TYR A 31 -1.63 13.68 30.89
CA TYR A 31 -2.47 13.86 29.72
C TYR A 31 -2.53 15.34 29.29
N ARG A 32 -2.68 16.27 30.24
CA ARG A 32 -2.70 17.71 29.94
C ARG A 32 -1.37 18.19 29.38
N ASP A 33 -0.25 17.69 29.93
CA ASP A 33 1.09 18.04 29.46
C ASP A 33 1.37 17.52 28.04
N LEU A 34 0.80 16.35 27.70
CA LEU A 34 0.95 15.72 26.38
C LEU A 34 -0.15 16.11 25.38
N ALA A 35 -1.19 16.82 25.83
CA ALA A 35 -2.31 17.22 24.99
C ALA A 35 -1.81 18.21 23.93
N GLN A 36 -1.81 17.78 22.68
CA GLN A 36 -1.45 18.63 21.56
C GLN A 36 -2.64 19.50 21.17
N GLU A 37 -2.43 20.81 21.06
CA GLU A 37 -3.46 21.78 20.66
C GLU A 37 -3.81 21.70 19.16
N ARG A 38 -2.94 21.08 18.35
CA ARG A 38 -3.13 20.97 16.89
C ARG A 38 -2.87 19.55 16.41
N PRO A 39 -3.65 19.05 15.45
CA PRO A 39 -3.38 17.78 14.83
C PRO A 39 -2.01 17.79 14.16
N PRO A 40 -1.35 16.63 14.04
CA PRO A 40 -0.06 16.50 13.36
C PRO A 40 -0.18 17.00 11.91
N VAL A 41 0.90 17.59 11.40
CA VAL A 41 0.98 18.06 10.01
C VAL A 41 0.85 16.82 9.11
N ALA A 42 -0.23 16.75 8.33
CA ALA A 42 -0.53 15.63 7.46
C ALA A 42 0.28 15.72 6.15
N LEU A 43 1.60 15.74 6.25
CA LEU A 43 2.49 15.89 5.09
C LEU A 43 2.16 14.83 4.02
N GLY A 44 2.00 15.30 2.78
CA GLY A 44 1.62 14.48 1.63
C GLY A 44 0.15 14.03 1.62
N PHE A 45 -0.70 14.53 2.51
CA PHE A 45 -2.15 14.26 2.49
C PHE A 45 -2.76 14.63 1.14
N SER A 46 -2.45 15.82 0.62
CA SER A 46 -2.94 16.28 -0.68
C SER A 46 -2.57 15.32 -1.79
N ALA A 47 -1.34 14.80 -1.80
CA ALA A 47 -0.91 13.83 -2.81
C ALA A 47 -1.72 12.52 -2.72
N ARG A 48 -1.91 11.99 -1.52
CA ARG A 48 -2.68 10.75 -1.29
C ARG A 48 -4.17 10.94 -1.60
N LEU A 49 -4.73 12.10 -1.26
CA LEU A 49 -6.10 12.44 -1.60
C LEU A 49 -6.29 12.53 -3.11
N ASN A 50 -5.38 13.22 -3.81
CA ASN A 50 -5.42 13.30 -5.27
C ASN A 50 -5.32 11.91 -5.91
N MET A 51 -4.43 11.05 -5.40
CA MET A 51 -4.33 9.66 -5.84
C MET A 51 -5.66 8.91 -5.70
N LEU A 52 -6.39 9.08 -4.59
CA LEU A 52 -7.71 8.44 -4.41
C LEU A 52 -8.74 8.96 -5.43
N TRP A 53 -8.74 10.27 -5.72
CA TRP A 53 -9.59 10.84 -6.78
C TRP A 53 -9.23 10.31 -8.18
N ASP A 54 -7.94 10.12 -8.45
CA ASP A 54 -7.45 9.55 -9.71
C ASP A 54 -7.90 8.08 -9.86
N LEU A 55 -7.74 7.28 -8.80
CA LEU A 55 -8.14 5.87 -8.80
C LEU A 55 -9.64 5.66 -8.95
N SER A 56 -10.45 6.56 -8.39
CA SER A 56 -11.91 6.47 -8.48
C SER A 56 -12.44 6.87 -9.87
N GLY A 57 -11.64 7.53 -10.71
CA GLY A 57 -12.00 7.95 -12.06
C GLY A 57 -13.12 9.00 -12.15
N VAL A 58 -13.53 9.59 -11.02
CA VAL A 58 -14.70 10.50 -10.96
C VAL A 58 -14.36 11.96 -11.26
N ALA A 59 -13.11 12.35 -11.04
CA ALA A 59 -12.65 13.71 -11.28
C ALA A 59 -11.52 13.71 -12.32
N PRO A 60 -11.44 14.75 -13.18
CA PRO A 60 -10.34 14.87 -14.13
C PRO A 60 -8.99 15.01 -13.40
N PRO A 61 -7.87 14.82 -14.10
CA PRO A 61 -6.53 15.07 -13.56
C PRO A 61 -6.42 16.45 -12.92
N LEU A 62 -5.56 16.59 -11.89
CA LEU A 62 -5.41 17.86 -11.16
C LEU A 62 -5.06 19.05 -12.07
N ALA A 63 -4.31 18.80 -13.15
CA ALA A 63 -3.92 19.79 -14.15
C ALA A 63 -5.10 20.29 -15.02
N GLU A 64 -6.22 19.58 -15.03
CA GLU A 64 -7.35 19.77 -15.95
C GLU A 64 -8.62 20.28 -15.23
N GLY A 65 -8.45 21.14 -14.23
CA GLY A 65 -9.58 21.82 -13.60
C GLY A 65 -10.34 20.99 -12.56
N ARG A 66 -9.69 20.00 -11.92
CA ARG A 66 -10.26 19.16 -10.85
C ARG A 66 -11.10 19.93 -9.82
N VAL A 67 -10.63 21.08 -9.34
CA VAL A 67 -11.33 21.87 -8.32
C VAL A 67 -12.76 22.21 -8.76
N ILE A 68 -12.95 22.60 -10.03
CA ILE A 68 -14.26 22.97 -10.57
C ILE A 68 -15.16 21.73 -10.65
N SER A 69 -14.62 20.60 -11.11
CA SER A 69 -15.36 19.34 -11.17
C SER A 69 -15.80 18.84 -9.78
N LEU A 70 -14.94 18.98 -8.77
CA LEU A 70 -15.28 18.59 -7.40
C LEU A 70 -16.37 19.47 -6.80
N LEU A 71 -16.36 20.78 -7.09
CA LEU A 71 -17.45 21.69 -6.70
C LEU A 71 -18.80 21.31 -7.34
N ALA A 72 -18.79 20.69 -8.52
CA ALA A 72 -20.00 20.19 -9.17
C ALA A 72 -20.54 18.90 -8.50
N ILE A 73 -19.68 18.11 -7.85
CA ILE A 73 -20.08 16.92 -7.08
C ILE A 73 -20.73 17.33 -5.77
N ASN A 74 -20.12 18.27 -5.05
CA ASN A 74 -20.68 18.79 -3.81
C ASN A 74 -20.57 20.32 -3.77
N SER A 75 -21.71 20.98 -4.01
CA SER A 75 -21.83 22.44 -4.06
C SER A 75 -21.71 23.13 -2.70
N HIS A 76 -21.69 22.37 -1.59
CA HIS A 76 -21.46 22.92 -0.26
C HIS A 76 -19.99 23.20 0.03
N TRP A 77 -19.08 22.61 -0.73
CA TRP A 77 -17.65 22.87 -0.59
C TRP A 77 -17.30 24.27 -1.09
N ARG A 78 -16.37 24.94 -0.39
CA ARG A 78 -15.81 26.20 -0.85
C ARG A 78 -14.54 25.94 -1.64
N GLU A 79 -14.34 26.71 -2.71
CA GLU A 79 -13.16 26.58 -3.56
C GLU A 79 -11.84 26.71 -2.76
N SER A 80 -11.78 27.64 -1.81
CA SER A 80 -10.60 27.86 -0.97
C SER A 80 -10.26 26.67 -0.07
N GLU A 81 -11.28 25.96 0.43
CA GLU A 81 -11.13 24.77 1.27
C GLU A 81 -10.62 23.61 0.41
N LEU A 82 -11.28 23.33 -0.72
CA LEU A 82 -10.82 22.33 -1.69
C LEU A 82 -9.39 22.55 -2.15
N ARG A 83 -9.03 23.80 -2.47
CA ARG A 83 -7.64 24.12 -2.84
C ARG A 83 -6.66 23.81 -1.72
N SER A 84 -7.06 24.03 -0.47
CA SER A 84 -6.22 23.73 0.70
C SER A 84 -6.06 22.22 0.89
N TRP A 85 -7.12 21.44 0.68
CA TRP A 85 -7.08 19.97 0.76
C TRP A 85 -6.28 19.35 -0.37
N LEU A 86 -6.38 19.89 -1.58
CA LEU A 86 -5.74 19.33 -2.78
C LEU A 86 -4.30 19.80 -3.01
N HIS A 87 -3.86 20.92 -2.41
CA HIS A 87 -2.54 21.50 -2.69
C HIS A 87 -1.70 21.85 -1.45
N LYS A 88 -2.29 21.94 -0.25
CA LYS A 88 -1.61 22.51 0.93
C LYS A 88 -1.53 21.54 2.11
N ASP A 89 -1.81 20.26 1.90
CA ASP A 89 -1.82 19.22 2.92
C ASP A 89 -2.72 19.57 4.14
N VAL A 90 -3.77 20.36 3.91
CA VAL A 90 -4.73 20.71 4.95
C VAL A 90 -5.80 19.62 5.02
N LEU A 91 -6.00 19.07 6.20
CA LEU A 91 -7.06 18.09 6.43
C LEU A 91 -8.44 18.75 6.36
N PRO A 92 -9.41 18.16 5.65
CA PRO A 92 -10.81 18.53 5.79
C PRO A 92 -11.31 18.19 7.21
N PRO A 93 -12.45 18.76 7.62
CA PRO A 93 -13.17 18.30 8.80
C PRO A 93 -13.37 16.79 8.77
N ARG A 94 -13.30 16.13 9.93
CA ARG A 94 -13.35 14.66 10.02
C ARG A 94 -14.57 14.06 9.33
N GLU A 95 -15.75 14.63 9.55
CA GLU A 95 -16.99 14.18 8.92
C GLU A 95 -16.91 14.25 7.39
N GLU A 96 -16.33 15.33 6.87
CA GLU A 96 -16.15 15.54 5.44
C GLU A 96 -15.14 14.54 4.86
N LEU A 97 -14.04 14.30 5.56
CA LEU A 97 -13.07 13.28 5.15
C LEU A 97 -13.73 11.90 5.07
N SER A 98 -14.46 11.50 6.11
CA SER A 98 -15.11 10.18 6.15
C SER A 98 -16.15 10.03 5.05
N ASN A 99 -16.95 11.07 4.78
CA ASN A 99 -17.93 11.06 3.68
C ASN A 99 -17.26 10.96 2.30
N MET A 100 -16.20 11.74 2.10
CA MET A 100 -15.42 11.74 0.85
C MET A 100 -14.76 10.37 0.62
N VAL A 101 -14.12 9.80 1.64
CA VAL A 101 -13.51 8.47 1.56
C VAL A 101 -14.55 7.42 1.25
N ARG A 102 -15.69 7.39 1.97
CA ARG A 102 -16.77 6.43 1.71
C ARG A 102 -17.27 6.51 0.28
N PHE A 103 -17.51 7.71 -0.23
CA PHE A 103 -17.93 7.92 -1.61
C PHE A 103 -16.88 7.38 -2.60
N LEU A 104 -15.62 7.78 -2.44
CA LEU A 104 -14.56 7.39 -3.37
C LEU A 104 -14.26 5.90 -3.35
N VAL A 105 -14.21 5.33 -2.16
CA VAL A 105 -13.95 3.90 -1.96
C VAL A 105 -15.07 3.05 -2.53
N SER A 106 -16.33 3.50 -2.47
CA SER A 106 -17.46 2.78 -3.09
C SER A 106 -17.33 2.60 -4.60
N LEU A 107 -16.48 3.41 -5.26
CA LEU A 107 -16.24 3.38 -6.70
C LEU A 107 -15.06 2.47 -7.09
N LEU A 108 -14.23 2.06 -6.13
CA LEU A 108 -13.04 1.22 -6.36
C LEU A 108 -13.36 -0.30 -6.41
N GLY A 109 -14.63 -0.68 -6.26
CA GLY A 109 -15.08 -2.08 -6.27
C GLY A 109 -15.16 -2.73 -4.89
N GLU A 110 -15.39 -4.05 -4.87
CA GLU A 110 -15.58 -4.82 -3.63
C GLU A 110 -14.29 -5.02 -2.82
N HIS A 111 -14.43 -5.26 -1.51
CA HIS A 111 -13.35 -5.55 -0.54
C HIS A 111 -12.45 -4.39 -0.11
N GLN A 112 -12.90 -3.14 -0.26
CA GLN A 112 -12.18 -1.99 0.27
C GLN A 112 -12.55 -1.69 1.73
N ASP A 113 -11.57 -1.28 2.54
CA ASP A 113 -11.79 -0.83 3.93
C ASP A 113 -11.71 0.71 4.02
N GLU A 114 -12.87 1.34 4.21
CA GLU A 114 -13.02 2.80 4.37
C GLU A 114 -12.11 3.35 5.49
N ARG A 115 -11.99 2.64 6.62
CA ARG A 115 -11.23 3.11 7.78
C ARG A 115 -9.74 3.02 7.52
N HIS A 116 -9.31 1.98 6.80
CA HIS A 116 -7.92 1.83 6.38
C HIS A 116 -7.53 2.95 5.41
N TRP A 117 -8.39 3.28 4.45
CA TRP A 117 -8.19 4.42 3.54
C TRP A 117 -8.12 5.76 4.29
N GLU A 118 -9.04 6.03 5.22
CA GLU A 118 -9.02 7.26 6.01
C GLU A 118 -7.72 7.39 6.81
N ALA A 119 -7.29 6.30 7.47
CA ALA A 119 -6.04 6.28 8.23
C ALA A 119 -4.81 6.48 7.32
N PHE A 120 -4.79 5.84 6.15
CA PHE A 120 -3.70 6.02 5.18
C PHE A 120 -3.62 7.45 4.66
N LEU A 121 -4.74 8.10 4.36
CA LEU A 121 -4.76 9.49 3.94
C LEU A 121 -4.13 10.40 5.01
N VAL A 122 -4.49 10.23 6.28
CA VAL A 122 -4.03 11.08 7.38
C VAL A 122 -2.57 10.81 7.75
N TYR A 123 -2.19 9.55 7.97
CA TYR A 123 -0.90 9.20 8.54
C TYR A 123 0.16 8.76 7.51
N GLY A 124 -0.27 8.33 6.33
CA GLY A 124 0.61 7.94 5.24
C GLY A 124 1.37 6.61 5.46
N PRO A 125 2.25 6.24 4.50
CA PRO A 125 2.92 4.93 4.42
C PRO A 125 3.86 4.62 5.59
N GLY A 126 4.34 5.63 6.33
CA GLY A 126 5.20 5.44 7.49
C GLY A 126 4.47 4.88 8.73
N VAL A 127 3.13 4.93 8.74
CA VAL A 127 2.30 4.50 9.87
C VAL A 127 1.26 3.47 9.42
N VAL A 128 0.70 3.63 8.22
CA VAL A 128 -0.36 2.79 7.67
C VAL A 128 0.10 2.29 6.30
N SER A 129 0.06 0.98 6.07
CA SER A 129 0.37 0.39 4.75
C SER A 129 -0.49 0.99 3.64
N SER A 130 0.03 1.00 2.41
CA SER A 130 -0.72 1.59 1.32
C SER A 130 -1.89 0.67 0.92
N PRO A 131 -3.13 1.17 0.88
CA PRO A 131 -4.30 0.38 0.49
C PRO A 131 -4.25 -0.04 -0.99
N VAL A 132 -3.41 0.63 -1.78
CA VAL A 132 -3.17 0.28 -3.19
C VAL A 132 -2.04 -0.72 -3.36
N ASP A 133 -1.32 -1.10 -2.30
CA ASP A 133 -0.30 -2.16 -2.41
C ASP A 133 -0.95 -3.43 -2.93
N HIS A 134 -2.14 -3.80 -2.43
CA HIS A 134 -2.88 -4.96 -2.94
C HIS A 134 -3.36 -4.82 -4.40
N LEU A 135 -3.54 -3.59 -4.92
CA LEU A 135 -3.86 -3.36 -6.33
C LEU A 135 -2.62 -3.52 -7.21
N LEU A 136 -1.45 -3.03 -6.76
CA LEU A 136 -0.16 -3.28 -7.39
C LEU A 136 0.22 -4.78 -7.33
N TYR A 137 -0.05 -5.44 -6.21
CA TYR A 137 0.17 -6.88 -6.04
C TYR A 137 -0.84 -7.75 -6.82
N ARG A 138 -2.09 -7.30 -7.02
CA ARG A 138 -3.05 -7.98 -7.92
C ARG A 138 -2.66 -7.82 -9.38
N GLU A 139 -2.17 -6.65 -9.79
CA GLU A 139 -1.57 -6.48 -11.11
C GLU A 139 -0.35 -7.39 -11.28
N ASP A 140 0.51 -7.49 -10.27
CA ASP A 140 1.66 -8.41 -10.31
C ASP A 140 1.23 -9.89 -10.29
N GLN A 141 0.21 -10.28 -9.52
CA GLN A 141 -0.26 -11.66 -9.50
C GLN A 141 -0.93 -12.04 -10.82
N GLY A 142 -1.81 -11.19 -11.37
CA GLY A 142 -2.42 -11.39 -12.68
C GLY A 142 -1.37 -11.39 -13.80
N ARG A 143 -0.40 -10.46 -13.77
CA ARG A 143 0.72 -10.46 -14.74
C ARG A 143 1.60 -11.68 -14.60
N ARG A 144 1.86 -12.17 -13.37
CA ARG A 144 2.62 -13.42 -13.14
C ARG A 144 1.86 -14.65 -13.63
N GLU A 145 0.54 -14.69 -13.49
CA GLU A 145 -0.31 -15.75 -14.04
C GLU A 145 -0.27 -15.75 -15.59
N ILE A 146 -0.44 -14.57 -16.21
CA ILE A 146 -0.32 -14.42 -17.68
C ILE A 146 1.10 -14.77 -18.13
N ALA A 147 2.13 -14.28 -17.43
CA ALA A 147 3.52 -14.60 -17.72
C ALA A 147 3.76 -16.11 -17.65
N THR A 148 3.23 -16.81 -16.64
CA THR A 148 3.33 -18.26 -16.52
C THR A 148 2.70 -18.99 -17.71
N LEU A 149 1.55 -18.52 -18.19
CA LEU A 149 0.89 -19.08 -19.37
C LEU A 149 1.71 -18.85 -20.65
N ILE A 150 2.19 -17.63 -20.87
CA ILE A 150 3.06 -17.28 -22.00
C ILE A 150 4.35 -18.12 -21.94
N TYR A 151 4.95 -18.21 -20.76
CA TYR A 151 6.15 -18.99 -20.50
C TYR A 151 5.97 -20.46 -20.88
N ALA A 152 4.86 -21.08 -20.46
CA ALA A 152 4.50 -22.44 -20.81
C ALA A 152 4.27 -22.61 -22.32
N GLN A 153 3.55 -21.69 -22.95
CA GLN A 153 3.30 -21.73 -24.40
C GLN A 153 4.59 -21.65 -25.21
N VAL A 154 5.51 -20.76 -24.84
CA VAL A 154 6.78 -20.57 -25.56
C VAL A 154 7.68 -21.80 -25.38
N THR A 155 7.84 -22.28 -24.15
CA THR A 155 8.70 -23.44 -23.87
C THR A 155 8.18 -24.72 -24.53
N ASP A 156 6.86 -24.94 -24.55
CA ASP A 156 6.25 -26.08 -25.23
C ASP A 156 6.37 -25.97 -26.76
N ARG A 157 6.02 -24.82 -27.33
CA ARG A 157 6.06 -24.58 -28.79
C ARG A 157 7.45 -24.77 -29.39
N TYR A 158 8.48 -24.29 -28.69
CA TYR A 158 9.87 -24.38 -29.14
C TYR A 158 10.65 -25.53 -28.50
N ARG A 159 9.98 -26.39 -27.70
CA ARG A 159 10.56 -27.55 -27.01
C ARG A 159 11.83 -27.20 -26.22
N ILE A 160 11.77 -26.14 -25.43
CA ILE A 160 12.90 -25.64 -24.63
C ILE A 160 12.87 -26.37 -23.27
N PRO A 161 13.87 -27.22 -22.95
CA PRO A 161 13.88 -27.96 -21.70
C PRO A 161 14.22 -27.04 -20.51
N PRO A 162 13.71 -27.33 -19.29
CA PRO A 162 13.99 -26.52 -18.10
C PRO A 162 15.48 -26.40 -17.76
N SER A 163 16.31 -27.36 -18.18
CA SER A 163 17.76 -27.34 -17.96
C SER A 163 18.51 -26.36 -18.86
N ALA A 164 17.85 -25.75 -19.86
CA ALA A 164 18.49 -24.86 -20.83
C ALA A 164 18.48 -23.38 -20.41
N TYR A 165 17.88 -23.02 -19.28
CA TYR A 165 17.75 -21.64 -18.84
C TYR A 165 17.67 -21.52 -17.31
N ASP A 166 17.96 -20.33 -16.80
CA ASP A 166 17.59 -19.95 -15.44
C ASP A 166 16.12 -19.51 -15.43
N ALA A 167 15.29 -20.18 -14.62
CA ALA A 167 13.85 -19.97 -14.61
C ALA A 167 13.48 -18.57 -14.10
N GLU A 168 14.18 -18.06 -13.09
CA GLU A 168 13.91 -16.73 -12.52
C GLU A 168 14.29 -15.65 -13.53
N GLU A 169 15.46 -15.78 -14.15
CA GLU A 169 15.93 -14.82 -15.14
C GLU A 169 15.03 -14.79 -16.40
N ALA A 170 14.65 -15.96 -16.91
CA ALA A 170 13.74 -16.05 -18.05
C ALA A 170 12.34 -15.51 -17.73
N PHE A 171 11.85 -15.71 -16.51
CA PHE A 171 10.56 -15.21 -16.06
C PHE A 171 10.57 -13.69 -15.91
N GLN A 172 11.65 -13.12 -15.37
CA GLN A 172 11.84 -11.66 -15.30
C GLN A 172 11.92 -11.02 -16.70
N ARG A 173 12.57 -11.68 -17.66
CA ARG A 173 12.61 -11.26 -19.07
C ARG A 173 11.22 -11.31 -19.71
N CYS A 174 10.40 -12.31 -19.38
CA CYS A 174 9.01 -12.40 -19.80
C CYS A 174 8.19 -11.20 -19.33
N LEU A 175 8.24 -10.89 -18.02
CA LEU A 175 7.54 -9.73 -17.44
C LEU A 175 7.99 -8.41 -18.09
N THR A 176 9.29 -8.25 -18.32
CA THR A 176 9.85 -7.06 -18.98
C THR A 176 9.31 -6.89 -20.40
N LEU A 177 9.20 -7.98 -21.16
CA LEU A 177 8.72 -7.92 -22.53
C LEU A 177 7.21 -7.71 -22.62
N MET A 178 6.44 -8.32 -21.70
CA MET A 178 5.00 -8.04 -21.56
C MET A 178 4.74 -6.55 -21.35
N TYR A 179 5.52 -5.92 -20.46
CA TYR A 179 5.44 -4.47 -20.24
C TYR A 179 5.75 -3.67 -21.51
N ARG A 180 6.83 -4.00 -22.23
CA ARG A 180 7.23 -3.29 -23.46
C ARG A 180 6.21 -3.39 -24.59
N LEU A 181 5.44 -4.47 -24.63
CA LEU A 181 4.44 -4.73 -25.67
C LEU A 181 3.01 -4.44 -25.21
N ASN A 182 2.84 -3.85 -24.02
CA ASN A 182 1.53 -3.52 -23.43
C ASN A 182 0.59 -4.75 -23.32
N ILE A 183 1.12 -5.88 -22.88
CA ILE A 183 0.36 -7.12 -22.65
C ILE A 183 -0.09 -7.11 -21.19
N TYR A 184 -1.37 -6.82 -20.97
CA TYR A 184 -1.99 -6.74 -19.64
C TYR A 184 -3.04 -7.84 -19.42
N GLU A 185 -3.58 -8.39 -20.51
CA GLU A 185 -4.48 -9.53 -20.52
C GLU A 185 -3.95 -10.66 -21.43
N LEU A 186 -4.41 -11.89 -21.21
CA LEU A 186 -4.02 -13.01 -22.08
C LEU A 186 -4.45 -12.79 -23.54
N GLY A 187 -5.53 -12.04 -23.76
CA GLY A 187 -6.00 -11.67 -25.10
C GLY A 187 -5.04 -10.75 -25.88
N ASP A 188 -4.17 -10.01 -25.20
CA ASP A 188 -3.17 -9.14 -25.84
C ASP A 188 -2.00 -9.96 -26.43
N PHE A 189 -1.82 -11.19 -25.95
CA PHE A 189 -0.77 -12.08 -26.44
C PHE A 189 -1.18 -12.77 -27.75
N GLN A 190 -0.72 -12.21 -28.86
CA GLN A 190 -0.99 -12.70 -30.21
C GLN A 190 0.06 -13.70 -30.70
N PRO A 191 -0.27 -14.59 -31.67
CA PRO A 191 0.67 -15.58 -32.21
C PRO A 191 1.99 -14.98 -32.74
N GLY A 192 1.95 -13.74 -33.24
CA GLY A 192 3.14 -13.01 -33.71
C GLY A 192 4.15 -12.67 -32.59
N HIS A 193 3.75 -12.73 -31.32
CA HIS A 193 4.62 -12.46 -30.18
C HIS A 193 5.48 -13.66 -29.77
N LEU A 194 5.17 -14.88 -30.24
CA LEU A 194 5.86 -16.11 -29.82
C LEU A 194 7.38 -16.06 -30.10
N GLU A 195 7.78 -15.62 -31.29
CA GLU A 195 9.18 -15.58 -31.68
C GLU A 195 9.99 -14.48 -30.97
N PRO A 196 9.48 -13.23 -30.85
CA PRO A 196 10.08 -12.21 -29.97
C PRO A 196 10.26 -12.68 -28.53
N PHE A 197 9.23 -13.30 -27.92
CA PHE A 197 9.32 -13.81 -26.55
C PHE A 197 10.36 -14.91 -26.42
N LYS A 198 10.38 -15.88 -27.32
CA LYS A 198 11.39 -16.95 -27.33
C LYS A 198 12.81 -16.39 -27.40
N ASN A 199 13.08 -15.45 -28.32
CA ASN A 199 14.42 -14.91 -28.49
C ASN A 199 14.86 -14.01 -27.31
N PHE A 200 13.93 -13.30 -26.69
CA PHE A 200 14.24 -12.41 -25.57
C PHE A 200 14.38 -13.15 -24.23
N MET A 201 13.53 -14.16 -23.98
CA MET A 201 13.58 -14.96 -22.76
C MET A 201 14.78 -15.92 -22.76
N PHE A 202 15.07 -16.52 -23.92
CA PHE A 202 16.09 -17.56 -24.10
C PHE A 202 17.14 -17.13 -25.15
N PRO A 203 17.91 -16.07 -24.89
CA PRO A 203 19.02 -15.67 -25.75
C PRO A 203 20.07 -16.78 -25.78
N ARG A 204 20.64 -17.03 -26.96
CA ARG A 204 21.77 -17.95 -27.08
C ARG A 204 22.99 -17.29 -26.45
N VAL A 205 23.62 -17.99 -25.51
CA VAL A 205 24.96 -17.66 -25.04
C VAL A 205 25.91 -18.22 -26.09
N ASP A 206 26.49 -17.34 -26.90
CA ASP A 206 27.62 -17.69 -27.77
C ASP A 206 28.92 -17.71 -26.95
#